data_AF-A0A2V8GAY6-F1
#
_entry.id   AF-A0A2V8GAY6-F1
#
_cell.length_a   1.000
_cell.length_b   1.000
_cell.length_c   1.000
_cell.angle_alpha   90.00
_cell.angle_beta   90.00
_cell.angle_gamma   90.00
#
_symmetry.space_group_name_H-M   'P 1'
#
loop_
_entity.id
_entity.type
_entity.pdbx_description
1 polymer ?
#
loop_
_entity_poly.entity_id
_entity_poly.type
_entity_poly.pdbx_seq_one_letter_code
_entity_poly.pdbx_strand_id
1 'polypeptide(L)'
;MQATQETEFLAVLNNGNCEPLKAAVHGLVLMTAALCALYNGAAWLRRRERHLAVNTVVYSAAACWETLHVRHHLGCRPATAPAATLEATPLPAHDCVADAA
;
A
#
# COMPACT_ATOMS: atom_id res chain seq x y z
N MET A 1 2.25 25.35 8.73
CA MET A 1 1.52 24.31 7.98
C MET A 1 2.42 23.21 7.39
N GLN A 2 3.76 23.35 7.42
CA GLN A 2 4.68 22.36 6.83
C GLN A 2 4.89 21.11 7.71
N ALA A 3 4.89 21.26 9.04
CA ALA A 3 5.12 20.16 9.98
C ALA A 3 4.02 19.08 9.99
N THR A 4 2.75 19.48 9.79
CA THR A 4 1.61 18.56 9.74
C THR A 4 1.59 17.70 8.47
N GLN A 5 2.08 18.24 7.35
CA GLN A 5 2.17 17.52 6.08
C GLN A 5 3.25 16.44 6.09
N GLU A 6 4.41 16.69 6.71
CA GLU A 6 5.46 15.66 6.84
C GLU A 6 5.00 14.48 7.70
N THR A 7 4.27 14.75 8.79
CA THR A 7 3.70 13.68 9.63
C THR A 7 2.65 12.86 8.91
N GLU A 8 1.82 13.49 8.07
CA GLU A 8 0.82 12.78 7.25
C GLU A 8 1.47 11.94 6.14
N PHE A 9 2.51 12.46 5.47
CA PHE A 9 3.22 11.70 4.45
C PHE A 9 3.90 10.46 5.04
N LEU A 10 4.59 10.60 6.18
CA LEU A 10 5.24 9.47 6.84
C LEU A 10 4.23 8.43 7.34
N ALA A 11 2.98 8.81 7.62
CA ALA A 11 1.94 7.87 8.00
C ALA A 11 1.62 6.86 6.91
N VAL A 12 1.86 7.16 5.62
CA VAL A 12 1.69 6.21 4.51
C VAL A 12 2.62 5.00 4.65
N LEU A 13 3.77 5.17 5.33
CA LEU A 13 4.77 4.12 5.52
C LEU A 13 4.39 3.14 6.63
N ASN A 14 3.45 3.51 7.51
CA ASN A 14 3.01 2.65 8.60
C ASN A 14 2.21 1.45 8.08
N ASN A 15 2.50 0.27 8.60
CA ASN A 15 1.76 -0.95 8.29
C ASN A 15 0.26 -0.78 8.59
N GLY A 16 -0.59 -1.23 7.67
CA GLY A 16 -2.04 -1.10 7.74
C GLY A 16 -2.59 0.21 7.15
N ASN A 17 -1.76 1.23 6.90
CA ASN A 17 -2.18 2.46 6.25
C ASN A 17 -1.86 2.45 4.75
N CYS A 18 -2.81 2.94 3.93
CA CYS A 18 -2.68 3.03 2.47
C CYS A 18 -2.19 1.72 1.79
N GLU A 19 -2.58 0.57 2.33
CA GLU A 19 -2.19 -0.75 1.82
C GLU A 19 -2.48 -0.96 0.32
N PRO A 20 -3.61 -0.48 -0.25
CA PRO A 20 -3.84 -0.56 -1.69
C PRO A 20 -2.82 0.25 -2.52
N LEU A 21 -2.35 1.40 -2.01
CA LEU A 21 -1.33 2.20 -2.68
C LEU A 21 0.02 1.47 -2.67
N LYS A 22 0.43 0.90 -1.53
CA LYS A 22 1.64 0.07 -1.44
C LYS A 22 1.55 -1.13 -2.38
N ALA A 23 0.40 -1.81 -2.41
CA ALA A 23 0.14 -2.90 -3.34
C ALA A 23 0.27 -2.46 -4.81
N ALA A 24 -0.22 -1.26 -5.17
CA ALA A 24 -0.10 -0.74 -6.52
C ALA A 24 1.37 -0.44 -6.89
N VAL A 25 2.15 0.15 -5.97
CA VAL A 25 3.57 0.41 -6.18
C VAL A 25 4.33 -0.91 -6.39
N HIS A 26 4.14 -1.89 -5.51
CA HIS A 26 4.74 -3.22 -5.65
C HIS A 26 4.25 -3.94 -6.93
N GLY A 27 2.99 -3.75 -7.32
CA GLY A 27 2.44 -4.26 -8.58
C GLY A 27 3.13 -3.68 -9.82
N LEU A 28 3.47 -2.38 -9.79
CA LEU A 28 4.24 -1.74 -10.86
C LEU A 28 5.65 -2.36 -10.95
N VAL A 29 6.33 -2.49 -9.81
CA VAL A 29 7.68 -3.09 -9.73
C VAL A 29 7.65 -4.54 -10.20
N LEU A 30 6.63 -5.32 -9.78
CA LEU A 30 6.39 -6.69 -10.23
C LEU A 30 6.28 -6.78 -11.75
N MET A 31 5.44 -5.94 -12.35
CA MET A 31 5.24 -5.92 -13.79
C MET A 31 6.54 -5.62 -14.53
N THR A 32 7.30 -4.61 -14.08
CA THR A 32 8.59 -4.27 -14.67
C THR A 32 9.58 -5.42 -14.55
N ALA A 33 9.72 -6.02 -13.36
CA ALA A 33 10.62 -7.16 -13.13
C ALA A 33 10.25 -8.36 -14.02
N ALA A 34 8.96 -8.67 -14.16
CA ALA A 34 8.48 -9.75 -15.03
C ALA A 34 8.81 -9.49 -16.50
N LEU A 35 8.61 -8.27 -17.00
CA LEU A 35 8.98 -7.89 -18.37
C LEU A 35 10.50 -8.01 -18.59
N CYS A 36 11.32 -7.55 -17.63
CA CYS A 36 12.76 -7.70 -17.69
C CYS A 36 13.19 -9.18 -17.70
N ALA A 37 12.59 -10.02 -16.86
CA ALA A 37 12.86 -11.46 -16.84
C ALA A 37 12.52 -12.12 -18.19
N LEU A 38 11.34 -11.84 -18.73
CA LEU A 38 10.88 -12.38 -20.01
C LEU A 38 11.79 -11.95 -21.17
N TYR A 39 12.12 -10.65 -21.24
CA TYR A 39 13.00 -10.13 -22.28
C TYR A 39 14.40 -10.75 -22.22
N ASN A 40 15.04 -10.74 -21.05
CA ASN A 40 16.38 -11.31 -20.88
C ASN A 40 16.37 -12.82 -21.11
N GLY A 41 15.31 -13.52 -20.71
CA GLY A 41 15.15 -14.96 -20.93
C GLY A 41 15.03 -15.28 -22.41
N ALA A 42 14.18 -14.57 -23.14
CA ALA A 42 14.05 -14.72 -24.59
C ALA A 42 15.36 -14.43 -25.31
N ALA A 43 16.06 -13.37 -24.92
CA ALA A 43 17.37 -13.01 -25.46
C ALA A 43 18.44 -14.08 -25.15
N TRP A 44 18.41 -14.65 -23.94
CA TRP A 44 19.32 -15.74 -23.55
C TRP A 44 19.08 -17.01 -24.37
N LEU A 45 17.81 -17.38 -24.61
CA LEU A 45 17.49 -18.53 -25.47
C LEU A 45 18.07 -18.39 -26.88
N ARG A 46 18.20 -17.14 -27.37
CA ARG A 46 18.78 -16.82 -28.67
C ARG A 46 20.31 -16.74 -28.70
N ARG A 47 20.92 -16.06 -27.73
CA ARG A 47 22.37 -15.72 -27.74
C ARG A 47 23.22 -16.56 -26.79
N ARG A 48 22.60 -17.19 -25.79
CA ARG A 48 23.25 -18.00 -24.73
C ARG A 48 24.33 -17.26 -23.93
N GLU A 49 24.28 -15.94 -23.90
CA GLU A 49 25.21 -15.11 -23.11
C GLU A 49 24.94 -15.25 -21.60
N ARG A 50 26.01 -15.44 -20.81
CA ARG A 50 25.90 -15.69 -19.36
C ARG A 50 25.19 -14.57 -18.60
N HIS A 51 25.45 -13.31 -18.95
CA HIS A 51 24.85 -12.16 -18.26
C HIS A 51 23.32 -12.12 -18.43
N LEU A 52 22.79 -12.54 -19.59
CA LEU A 52 21.35 -12.64 -19.81
C LEU A 52 20.71 -13.73 -18.95
N ALA A 53 21.40 -14.86 -18.77
CA ALA A 53 20.94 -15.92 -17.87
C ALA A 53 20.86 -15.40 -16.42
N VAL A 54 21.91 -14.72 -15.96
CA VAL A 54 21.96 -14.10 -14.62
C VAL A 54 20.83 -13.08 -14.46
N ASN A 55 20.66 -12.16 -15.42
CA ASN A 55 19.57 -11.19 -15.40
C ASN A 55 18.20 -11.88 -15.31
N THR A 56 17.98 -12.93 -16.11
CA THR A 56 16.72 -13.70 -16.09
C THR A 56 16.44 -14.25 -14.69
N VAL A 57 17.43 -14.87 -14.05
CA VAL A 57 17.28 -15.43 -12.70
C VAL A 57 17.01 -14.33 -11.67
N VAL A 58 17.77 -13.24 -11.69
CA VAL A 58 17.62 -12.11 -10.75
C VAL A 58 16.25 -11.47 -10.89
N TYR A 59 15.83 -11.12 -12.11
CA TYR A 59 14.52 -10.50 -12.34
C TYR A 59 13.37 -11.45 -12.04
N SER A 60 13.53 -12.76 -12.27
CA SER A 60 12.52 -13.77 -11.88
C SER A 60 12.38 -13.87 -10.36
N ALA A 61 13.50 -13.86 -9.63
CA ALA A 61 13.49 -13.86 -8.18
C ALA A 61 12.84 -12.58 -7.62
N ALA A 62 13.15 -11.42 -8.20
CA ALA A 62 12.51 -10.15 -7.86
C ALA A 62 10.99 -10.20 -8.10
N ALA A 63 10.54 -10.70 -9.26
CA ALA A 63 9.11 -10.85 -9.54
C ALA A 63 8.41 -11.81 -8.55
N CYS A 64 9.07 -12.90 -8.14
CA CYS A 64 8.53 -13.78 -7.10
C CYS A 64 8.37 -13.04 -5.77
N TRP A 65 9.40 -12.27 -5.37
CA TRP A 65 9.38 -11.49 -4.13
C TRP A 65 8.29 -10.41 -4.13
N GLU A 66 8.15 -9.66 -5.21
CA GLU A 66 7.12 -8.63 -5.34
C GLU A 66 5.70 -9.22 -5.37
N THR A 67 5.54 -10.43 -5.90
CA THR A 67 4.25 -11.16 -5.79
C THR A 67 3.87 -11.39 -4.33
N LEU A 68 4.83 -11.68 -3.45
CA LEU A 68 4.59 -11.83 -2.02
C LEU A 68 4.18 -10.50 -1.39
N HIS A 69 4.85 -9.39 -1.74
CA HIS A 69 4.48 -8.05 -1.26
C HIS A 69 3.06 -7.64 -1.68
N VAL A 70 2.71 -7.82 -2.95
CA VAL A 70 1.35 -7.53 -3.44
C VAL A 70 0.31 -8.35 -2.69
N ARG A 71 0.55 -9.67 -2.51
CA ARG A 71 -0.38 -10.53 -1.76
C ARG A 71 -0.47 -10.15 -0.29
N HIS A 72 0.63 -9.74 0.33
CA HIS A 72 0.65 -9.25 1.70
C HIS A 72 -0.25 -8.01 1.85
N HIS A 73 0.00 -6.97 1.06
CA HIS A 73 -0.75 -5.72 1.13
C HIS A 73 -2.24 -5.86 0.74
N LEU A 74 -2.57 -6.73 -0.23
CA LEU A 74 -3.96 -7.04 -0.56
C LEU A 74 -4.65 -7.89 0.51
N GLY A 75 -3.89 -8.68 1.28
CA GLY A 75 -4.38 -9.50 2.39
C GLY A 75 -4.54 -8.72 3.70
N CYS A 76 -3.86 -7.58 3.85
CA CYS A 76 -4.04 -6.66 4.96
C CYS A 76 -5.45 -6.08 4.90
N ARG A 77 -6.34 -6.55 5.78
CA ARG A 77 -7.64 -5.91 5.98
C ARG A 77 -7.39 -4.50 6.49
N PRO A 78 -8.04 -3.46 5.94
CA PRO A 78 -7.95 -2.13 6.53
C PRO A 78 -8.36 -2.25 7.99
N ALA A 79 -7.55 -1.71 8.91
CA ALA A 79 -8.02 -1.47 10.25
C ALA A 79 -9.31 -0.68 10.09
N THR A 80 -10.44 -1.22 10.54
CA THR A 80 -11.69 -0.49 10.59
C THR A 80 -11.35 0.81 11.28
N ALA A 81 -11.32 1.92 10.52
CA ALA A 81 -11.22 3.23 11.12
C ALA A 81 -12.30 3.22 12.19
N PRO A 82 -11.97 3.48 13.48
CA PRO A 82 -13.02 3.62 14.48
C PRO A 82 -13.98 4.59 13.85
N ALA A 83 -15.22 4.12 13.63
CA ALA A 83 -16.27 4.93 13.04
C ALA A 83 -16.12 6.27 13.73
N ALA A 84 -15.72 7.30 12.97
CA ALA A 84 -15.62 8.63 13.50
C ALA A 84 -16.99 8.79 14.15
N THR A 85 -17.00 8.76 15.48
CA THR A 85 -18.17 9.06 16.26
C THR A 85 -18.48 10.43 15.73
N LEU A 86 -19.48 10.48 14.83
CA LEU A 86 -20.23 11.66 14.56
C LEU A 86 -20.60 12.08 15.96
N GLU A 87 -19.81 13.02 16.51
CA GLU A 87 -20.17 13.72 17.72
C GLU A 87 -21.59 14.15 17.44
N ALA A 88 -22.51 13.48 18.11
CA ALA A 88 -23.84 13.97 18.27
C ALA A 88 -23.63 15.29 19.01
N THR A 89 -23.57 16.40 18.25
CA THR A 89 -23.74 17.73 18.79
C THR A 89 -24.97 17.65 19.68
N PRO A 90 -24.86 17.77 21.01
CA PRO A 90 -26.04 17.88 21.83
C PRO A 90 -26.69 19.19 21.40
N LEU A 91 -27.84 19.10 20.75
CA LEU A 91 -28.76 20.24 20.62
C LEU A 91 -28.93 20.82 22.03
N PRO A 92 -28.80 22.14 22.23
CA PRO A 92 -28.94 22.74 23.55
C PRO A 92 -30.31 22.36 24.11
N ALA A 93 -30.28 21.66 25.23
CA ALA A 93 -31.47 21.43 26.04
C ALA A 93 -32.01 22.80 26.42
N HIS A 94 -33.16 23.11 25.87
CA HIS A 94 -33.98 24.26 26.21
C HIS A 94 -34.27 24.17 27.71
N ASP A 95 -33.98 25.26 28.41
CA ASP A 95 -34.18 25.44 29.84
C ASP A 95 -35.62 25.09 30.23
N CYS A 96 -35.80 24.01 30.97
CA CYS A 96 -37.05 23.77 31.69
C CYS A 96 -36.93 24.45 33.05
N VAL A 97 -37.38 25.70 33.11
CA VAL A 97 -37.60 26.43 34.37
C VAL A 97 -38.71 25.71 35.12
N ALA A 98 -38.35 25.04 36.20
CA ALA A 98 -39.28 24.71 37.27
C ALA A 98 -39.14 25.79 38.34
N ASP A 99 -40.07 26.75 38.34
CA ASP A 99 -40.28 27.61 39.51
C ASP A 99 -40.91 26.78 40.62
N ALA A 100 -40.36 26.96 41.82
CA ALA A 100 -40.78 26.34 43.05
C ALA A 100 -41.66 27.29 43.87
N ALA A 101 -42.47 26.67 44.73
CA ALA A 101 -43.22 27.21 45.88
C ALA A 101 -44.61 27.82 45.60
#